data_AF-A0A519W760-F1
#
_entry.id   AF-A0A519W760-F1
#
_cell.length_a   1.000
_cell.length_b   1.000
_cell.length_c   1.000
_cell.angle_alpha   90.00
_cell.angle_beta   90.00
_cell.angle_gamma   90.00
#
_symmetry.space_group_name_H-M   'P 1'
#
loop_
_entity.id
_entity.type
_entity.pdbx_description
1 polymer ?
#
loop_
_entity_poly.entity_id
_entity_poly.type
_entity_poly.pdbx_seq_one_letter_code
_entity_poly.pdbx_strand_id
1 'polypeptide(L)'
;MKRYEHKYDLYVFEDQNGYLRLAIDKHKTNNKSLQSFNSLLEGYNFLNQLIEKYQLCAKLCYLQKTATKCTAHDNGQCFGVCSGIETVAVYNKRLNNALADLQSLQPSFALVDDGREAEELSCLVVENGRFYGMGYFKDKTYLADGLAPIKNDLSIYQSNSYILNLILNHAAEFPQKLYKL
;
A
#
# COMPACT_ATOMS: atom_id res chain seq x y z
N MET A 1 -21.23 -17.38 2.46
CA MET A 1 -19.90 -17.10 3.09
C MET A 1 -19.77 -15.59 3.23
N LYS A 2 -19.57 -15.07 4.45
CA LYS A 2 -19.57 -13.62 4.71
C LYS A 2 -18.25 -13.03 4.17
N ARG A 3 -18.32 -12.09 3.21
CA ARG A 3 -17.14 -11.42 2.67
C ARG A 3 -16.39 -10.74 3.81
N TYR A 4 -15.11 -11.09 3.99
CA TYR A 4 -14.23 -10.40 4.91
C TYR A 4 -13.79 -9.11 4.24
N GLU A 5 -14.29 -7.97 4.73
CA GLU A 5 -13.87 -6.65 4.27
C GLU A 5 -13.16 -5.96 5.42
N HIS A 6 -11.99 -5.38 5.09
CA HIS A 6 -11.32 -4.47 6.00
C HIS A 6 -12.27 -3.32 6.35
N LYS A 7 -12.21 -2.87 7.60
CA LYS A 7 -13.16 -1.87 8.10
C LYS A 7 -12.61 -0.46 7.98
N TYR A 8 -11.29 -0.32 7.90
CA TYR A 8 -10.60 0.97 7.92
C TYR A 8 -9.42 0.98 6.97
N ASP A 9 -9.11 2.15 6.42
CA ASP A 9 -7.99 2.38 5.51
C ASP A 9 -7.17 3.60 5.95
N LEU A 10 -5.86 3.51 5.76
CA LEU A 10 -4.96 4.64 5.69
C LEU A 10 -5.00 5.22 4.28
N TYR A 11 -5.21 6.54 4.17
CA TYR A 11 -5.16 7.24 2.89
C TYR A 11 -4.38 8.55 3.02
N VAL A 12 -3.91 9.05 1.88
CA VAL A 12 -3.31 10.37 1.75
C VAL A 12 -4.23 11.30 0.98
N PHE A 13 -4.26 12.57 1.36
CA PHE A 13 -4.92 13.63 0.63
C PHE A 13 -4.20 14.96 0.83
N GLU A 14 -4.44 15.91 -0.06
CA GLU A 14 -3.94 17.28 0.05
C GLU A 14 -5.04 18.17 0.64
N ASP A 15 -4.66 19.03 1.59
CA ASP A 15 -5.56 20.04 2.13
C ASP A 15 -5.58 21.32 1.28
N GLN A 16 -6.44 22.28 1.65
CA GLN A 16 -6.59 23.54 0.93
C GLN A 16 -5.34 24.44 0.97
N ASN A 17 -4.38 24.16 1.85
CA ASN A 17 -3.14 24.91 2.00
C ASN A 17 -1.95 24.18 1.34
N GLY A 18 -2.19 23.07 0.63
CA GLY A 18 -1.19 22.28 -0.07
C GLY A 18 -0.44 21.28 0.81
N TYR A 19 -0.83 21.08 2.07
CA TYR A 19 -0.21 20.06 2.90
C TYR A 19 -0.79 18.69 2.56
N LEU A 20 0.10 17.72 2.33
CA LEU A 20 -0.28 16.33 2.29
C LEU A 20 -0.62 15.86 3.71
N ARG A 21 -1.61 15.00 3.86
CA ARG A 21 -2.09 14.51 5.16
C ARG A 21 -2.41 13.03 5.08
N LEU A 22 -2.06 12.31 6.15
CA LEU A 22 -2.44 10.92 6.36
C LEU A 22 -3.63 10.87 7.32
N ALA A 23 -4.60 9.98 7.07
CA ALA A 23 -5.72 9.76 7.96
C ALA A 23 -6.21 8.31 7.91
N ILE A 24 -6.85 7.88 9.00
CA ILE A 24 -7.59 6.61 9.07
C ILE A 24 -9.08 6.92 8.98
N ASP A 25 -9.77 6.34 8.00
CA ASP A 25 -11.24 6.41 7.86
C ASP A 25 -11.79 5.01 7.54
N LYS A 26 -13.10 4.86 7.59
CA LYS A 26 -13.76 3.61 7.19
C LYS A 26 -13.42 3.26 5.75
N HIS A 27 -13.26 1.97 5.49
CA HIS A 27 -13.02 1.44 4.16
C HIS A 27 -14.10 1.91 3.19
N LYS A 28 -13.68 2.42 2.02
CA LYS A 28 -14.57 2.84 0.94
C LYS A 28 -14.04 2.25 -0.36
N THR A 29 -14.91 1.57 -1.09
CA THR A 29 -14.55 0.81 -2.31
C THR A 29 -13.86 1.65 -3.39
N ASN A 30 -14.10 2.96 -3.41
CA ASN A 30 -13.57 3.87 -4.44
C ASN A 30 -12.35 4.70 -3.99
N ASN A 31 -11.88 4.53 -2.75
CA ASN A 31 -10.71 5.27 -2.27
C ASN A 31 -9.43 4.46 -2.46
N LYS A 32 -8.36 5.12 -2.91
CA LYS A 32 -7.03 4.54 -3.01
C LYS A 32 -6.42 4.40 -1.62
N SER A 33 -6.68 3.25 -0.98
CA SER A 33 -6.04 2.88 0.28
C SER A 33 -4.53 2.70 0.10
N LEU A 34 -3.75 3.19 1.06
CA LEU A 34 -2.33 2.92 1.21
C LEU A 34 -2.11 1.62 2.01
N GLN A 35 -2.96 1.37 3.00
CA GLN A 35 -2.95 0.18 3.84
C GLN A 35 -4.31 0.03 4.52
N SER A 36 -4.78 -1.22 4.65
CA SER A 36 -6.08 -1.54 5.23
C SER A 36 -5.96 -2.26 6.58
N PHE A 37 -6.93 -2.06 7.45
CA PHE A 37 -6.92 -2.55 8.84
C PHE A 37 -8.26 -3.16 9.24
N ASN A 38 -8.22 -4.07 10.19
CA ASN A 38 -9.40 -4.75 10.70
C ASN A 38 -10.03 -4.00 11.89
N SER A 39 -9.24 -3.16 12.55
CA SER A 39 -9.68 -2.30 13.64
C SER A 39 -9.12 -0.88 13.49
N LEU A 40 -9.85 0.09 14.06
CA LEU A 40 -9.40 1.48 14.09
C LEU A 40 -8.12 1.66 14.92
N LEU A 41 -7.98 0.88 16.00
CA LEU A 41 -6.81 0.91 16.87
C LEU A 41 -5.54 0.48 16.12
N GLU A 42 -5.62 -0.60 15.34
CA GLU A 42 -4.51 -1.07 14.50
C GLU A 42 -4.07 0.01 13.50
N GLY A 43 -5.04 0.66 12.83
CA GLY A 43 -4.75 1.76 11.92
C GLY A 43 -4.10 2.96 12.61
N TYR A 44 -4.57 3.35 13.79
CA TYR A 44 -3.95 4.43 14.56
C TYR A 44 -2.56 4.08 15.10
N ASN A 45 -2.33 2.84 15.52
CA ASN A 45 -1.00 2.38 15.94
C ASN A 45 -0.02 2.45 14.76
N PHE A 46 -0.44 2.01 13.59
CA PHE A 46 0.37 2.10 12.38
C PHE A 46 0.65 3.56 11.97
N LEU A 47 -0.37 4.42 12.01
CA LEU A 47 -0.21 5.85 11.73
C LEU A 47 0.75 6.52 12.72
N ASN A 48 0.70 6.15 14.01
CA ASN A 48 1.65 6.62 15.02
C ASN A 48 3.10 6.24 14.67
N GLN A 49 3.34 4.99 14.23
CA GLN A 49 4.68 4.56 13.81
C GLN A 49 5.21 5.40 12.64
N LEU A 50 4.35 5.76 11.67
CA LEU A 50 4.73 6.66 10.58
C LEU A 50 5.02 8.08 11.10
N ILE A 51 4.18 8.59 11.99
CA ILE A 51 4.36 9.91 12.60
C ILE A 51 5.72 10.01 13.30
N GLU A 52 6.08 8.99 14.09
CA GLU A 52 7.35 8.93 14.81
C GLU A 52 8.53 8.77 13.84
N LYS A 53 8.46 7.78 12.92
CA LYS A 53 9.56 7.47 11.98
C LYS A 53 9.91 8.65 11.07
N TYR A 54 8.93 9.39 10.58
CA TYR A 54 9.14 10.48 9.62
C TYR A 54 8.92 11.88 10.23
N GLN A 55 8.78 11.97 11.55
CA GLN A 55 8.57 13.24 12.27
C GLN A 55 7.45 14.07 11.64
N LEU A 56 6.32 13.41 11.38
CA LEU A 56 5.11 14.05 10.88
C LEU A 56 4.35 14.69 12.04
N CYS A 57 3.41 15.58 11.72
CA CYS A 57 2.63 16.23 12.76
C CYS A 57 1.33 15.46 13.01
N ALA A 58 1.20 14.89 14.21
CA ALA A 58 0.00 14.16 14.63
C ALA A 58 -1.31 14.98 14.50
N LYS A 59 -1.23 16.32 14.58
CA LYS A 59 -2.38 17.21 14.35
C LYS A 59 -2.74 17.33 12.86
N LEU A 60 -1.76 17.42 11.96
CA LEU A 60 -2.03 17.40 10.51
C LEU A 60 -2.51 16.03 10.05
N CYS A 61 -2.06 14.95 10.71
CA CYS A 61 -2.51 13.59 10.48
C CYS A 61 -3.83 13.23 11.21
N TYR A 62 -4.60 14.22 11.70
CA TYR A 62 -5.90 14.06 12.38
C TYR A 62 -5.93 13.16 13.63
N LEU A 63 -4.76 12.73 14.12
CA LEU A 63 -4.64 11.91 15.30
C LEU A 63 -4.85 12.74 16.58
N GLN A 64 -4.46 14.01 16.54
CA GLN A 64 -4.68 14.97 17.62
C GLN A 64 -5.64 16.08 17.19
N LYS A 65 -6.67 16.33 18.00
CA LYS A 65 -7.69 17.36 17.75
C LYS A 65 -7.53 18.62 18.62
N THR A 66 -6.37 18.78 19.27
CA THR A 66 -6.13 19.92 20.17
C THR A 66 -6.09 21.25 19.40
N ALA A 67 -6.63 22.31 20.02
CA ALA A 67 -6.52 23.67 19.51
C ALA A 67 -5.07 24.18 19.54
N THR A 68 -4.28 23.71 20.50
CA THR A 68 -2.87 24.10 20.71
C THR A 68 -1.92 23.34 19.77
N LYS A 69 -0.60 23.49 20.00
CA LYS A 69 0.44 22.74 19.30
C LYS A 69 0.28 21.23 19.56
N CYS A 70 0.73 20.40 18.62
CA CYS A 70 0.74 18.95 18.85
C CYS A 70 1.72 18.60 19.99
N THR A 71 1.46 17.52 20.72
CA THR A 71 2.33 17.12 21.85
C THR A 71 3.78 16.86 21.42
N ALA A 72 3.97 16.38 20.19
CA ALA A 72 5.28 16.12 19.57
C ALA A 72 6.11 17.41 19.34
N HIS A 73 5.51 18.59 19.44
CA HIS A 73 6.23 19.85 19.25
C HIS A 73 7.12 20.16 20.46
N ASP A 74 6.63 19.92 21.68
CA ASP A 74 7.30 20.35 22.91
C ASP A 74 8.58 19.55 23.19
N ASN A 75 8.68 18.36 22.63
CA ASN A 75 9.81 17.44 22.70
C ASN A 75 10.59 17.35 21.37
N GLY A 76 10.39 18.28 20.44
CA GLY A 76 11.21 18.42 19.22
C GLY A 76 10.99 17.33 18.15
N GLN A 77 9.94 16.53 18.28
CA GLN A 77 9.59 15.44 17.34
C GLN A 77 8.68 15.92 16.19
N CYS A 78 8.25 17.18 16.23
CA CYS A 78 7.52 17.87 15.17
C CYS A 78 8.14 19.25 14.94
N PHE A 79 8.40 19.61 13.68
CA PHE A 79 9.05 20.87 13.32
C PHE A 79 8.10 22.08 13.23
N GLY A 80 6.91 21.97 13.83
CA GLY A 80 6.04 23.13 14.02
C GLY A 80 5.20 23.51 12.82
N VAL A 81 4.91 22.59 11.90
CA VAL A 81 3.93 22.82 10.82
C VAL A 81 2.55 23.21 11.37
N CYS A 82 2.12 22.62 12.48
CA CYS A 82 0.87 23.00 13.16
C CYS A 82 0.90 24.39 13.82
N SER A 83 2.07 25.04 13.84
CA SER A 83 2.32 26.39 14.35
C SER A 83 2.75 27.36 13.24
N GLY A 84 2.70 26.95 11.97
CA GLY A 84 3.13 27.77 10.84
C GLY A 84 4.64 28.01 10.73
N ILE A 85 5.46 27.26 11.48
CA ILE A 85 6.93 27.40 11.49
C ILE A 85 7.55 26.66 10.29
N GLU A 86 7.05 25.46 10.02
CA GLU A 86 7.54 24.63 8.93
C GLU A 86 6.74 24.88 7.65
N THR A 87 7.45 24.96 6.52
CA THR A 87 6.83 25.18 5.21
C THR A 87 6.21 23.90 4.64
N VAL A 88 5.23 24.08 3.74
CA VAL A 88 4.58 23.01 2.97
C VAL A 88 5.61 22.10 2.29
N ALA A 89 6.60 22.68 1.61
CA ALA A 89 7.59 21.91 0.85
C ALA A 89 8.42 20.97 1.75
N VAL A 90 8.86 21.47 2.91
CA VAL A 90 9.69 20.70 3.86
C VAL A 90 8.86 19.59 4.51
N TYR A 91 7.63 19.89 4.93
CA TYR A 91 6.72 18.90 5.50
C TYR A 91 6.37 17.80 4.49
N ASN A 92 5.92 18.20 3.29
CA ASN A 92 5.51 17.26 2.24
C ASN A 92 6.67 16.38 1.79
N LYS A 93 7.92 16.85 1.82
CA LYS A 93 9.09 16.01 1.53
C LYS A 93 9.18 14.81 2.47
N ARG A 94 8.97 15.00 3.78
CA ARG A 94 8.99 13.88 4.75
C ARG A 94 7.79 12.96 4.58
N LEU A 95 6.61 13.50 4.30
CA LEU A 95 5.44 12.68 4.03
C LEU A 95 5.62 11.84 2.76
N ASN A 96 6.19 12.41 1.69
CA ASN A 96 6.49 11.67 0.47
C ASN A 96 7.54 10.57 0.71
N ASN A 97 8.54 10.79 1.56
CA ASN A 97 9.45 9.71 1.97
C ASN A 97 8.68 8.59 2.67
N ALA A 98 7.70 8.93 3.54
CA ALA A 98 6.85 7.92 4.16
C ALA A 98 6.05 7.11 3.15
N LEU A 99 5.48 7.76 2.13
CA LEU A 99 4.74 7.11 1.05
C LEU A 99 5.64 6.20 0.20
N ALA A 100 6.85 6.67 -0.12
CA ALA A 100 7.81 5.89 -0.90
C ALA A 100 8.24 4.62 -0.17
N ASP A 101 8.56 4.72 1.12
CA ASP A 101 8.89 3.55 1.95
C ASP A 101 7.70 2.58 2.03
N LEU A 102 6.47 3.08 2.27
CA LEU A 102 5.27 2.25 2.26
C LEU A 102 5.09 1.51 0.94
N GLN A 103 5.35 2.18 -0.18
CA GLN A 103 5.27 1.58 -1.50
C GLN A 103 6.36 0.52 -1.73
N SER A 104 7.59 0.77 -1.27
CA SER A 104 8.71 -0.17 -1.42
C SER A 104 8.51 -1.48 -0.63
N LEU A 105 7.71 -1.45 0.42
CA LEU A 105 7.35 -2.63 1.22
C LEU A 105 6.23 -3.44 0.58
N GLN A 106 5.54 -2.90 -0.43
CA GLN A 106 4.48 -3.64 -1.10
C GLN A 106 5.06 -4.76 -1.95
N PRO A 107 4.49 -5.98 -1.87
CA PRO A 107 5.02 -7.11 -2.58
C PRO A 107 4.84 -6.93 -4.09
N SER A 108 5.88 -7.31 -4.82
CA SER A 108 5.85 -7.48 -6.27
C SER A 108 6.34 -8.89 -6.57
N PHE A 109 5.48 -9.71 -7.17
CA PHE A 109 5.80 -11.08 -7.55
C PHE A 109 4.91 -11.57 -8.69
N ALA A 110 5.36 -12.63 -9.36
CA ALA A 110 4.50 -13.50 -10.13
C ALA A 110 4.25 -14.81 -9.37
N LEU A 111 3.00 -15.26 -9.42
CA LEU A 111 2.59 -16.58 -8.96
C LEU A 111 2.30 -17.43 -10.20
N VAL A 112 3.04 -18.53 -10.35
CA VAL A 112 2.97 -19.39 -11.53
C VAL A 112 2.50 -20.78 -11.15
N ASP A 113 1.54 -21.30 -11.89
CA ASP A 113 0.98 -22.63 -11.69
C ASP A 113 0.75 -23.35 -13.02
N ASP A 114 0.33 -24.61 -12.96
CA ASP A 114 -0.11 -25.33 -14.16
C ASP A 114 -1.27 -24.59 -14.84
N GLY A 115 -1.27 -24.60 -16.17
CA GLY A 115 -2.28 -23.98 -17.01
C GLY A 115 -3.49 -24.87 -17.22
N ARG A 116 -4.27 -24.58 -18.26
CA ARG A 116 -5.46 -25.39 -18.60
C ARG A 116 -5.10 -26.68 -19.30
N GLU A 117 -3.99 -26.65 -20.04
CA GLU A 117 -3.42 -27.77 -20.80
C GLU A 117 -2.09 -28.21 -20.18
N ALA A 118 -1.67 -29.45 -20.42
CA ALA A 118 -0.46 -30.03 -19.80
C ALA A 118 0.83 -29.28 -20.15
N GLU A 119 0.90 -28.65 -21.32
CA GLU A 119 2.04 -27.83 -21.75
C GLU A 119 1.86 -26.33 -21.46
N GLU A 120 0.78 -25.92 -20.79
CA GLU A 120 0.50 -24.52 -20.46
C GLU A 120 0.83 -24.23 -18.99
N LEU A 121 1.29 -23.02 -18.71
CA LEU A 121 1.44 -22.45 -17.37
C LEU A 121 0.50 -21.25 -17.24
N SER A 122 -0.04 -21.04 -16.04
CA SER A 122 -0.77 -19.83 -15.67
C SER A 122 0.13 -18.87 -14.88
N CYS A 123 -0.03 -17.57 -15.09
CA CYS A 123 0.69 -16.54 -14.35
C CYS A 123 -0.29 -15.51 -13.79
N LEU A 124 -0.15 -15.20 -12.50
CA LEU A 124 -0.80 -14.09 -11.82
C LEU A 124 0.28 -13.11 -11.39
N VAL A 125 0.18 -11.84 -11.79
CA VAL A 125 1.16 -10.81 -11.43
C VAL A 125 0.58 -9.86 -10.40
N VAL A 126 1.31 -9.70 -9.30
CA VAL A 126 1.10 -8.66 -8.29
C VAL A 126 2.25 -7.67 -8.38
N GLU A 127 1.94 -6.39 -8.52
CA GLU A 127 2.94 -5.31 -8.61
C GLU A 127 2.58 -4.20 -7.62
N ASN A 128 3.54 -3.84 -6.77
CA ASN A 128 3.37 -2.85 -5.71
C ASN A 128 2.08 -3.07 -4.90
N GLY A 129 1.83 -4.34 -4.52
CA GLY A 129 0.68 -4.72 -3.71
C GLY A 129 -0.66 -4.61 -4.44
N ARG A 130 -0.66 -4.56 -5.78
CA ARG A 130 -1.87 -4.56 -6.60
C ARG A 130 -1.86 -5.73 -7.56
N PHE A 131 -3.01 -6.37 -7.74
CA PHE A 131 -3.17 -7.34 -8.82
C PHE A 131 -3.08 -6.60 -10.16
N TYR A 132 -2.04 -6.91 -10.93
CA TYR A 132 -1.76 -6.28 -12.21
C TYR A 132 -2.54 -6.96 -13.34
N GLY A 133 -2.45 -8.28 -13.41
CA GLY A 133 -3.08 -9.05 -14.47
C GLY A 133 -2.76 -10.52 -14.42
N MET A 134 -3.34 -11.26 -15.35
CA MET A 134 -3.11 -12.69 -15.50
C MET A 134 -3.01 -13.12 -16.96
N GLY A 135 -2.36 -14.26 -17.18
CA GLY A 135 -2.16 -14.82 -18.51
C GLY A 135 -1.73 -16.28 -18.46
N TYR A 136 -1.54 -16.84 -19.66
CA TYR A 136 -1.13 -18.21 -19.87
C TYR A 136 -0.02 -18.27 -20.91
N PHE A 137 0.93 -19.19 -20.74
CA PHE A 137 2.11 -19.30 -21.59
C PHE A 137 2.58 -20.75 -21.67
N LYS A 138 3.12 -21.18 -22.81
CA LYS A 138 3.56 -22.58 -23.03
C LYS A 138 5.05 -22.80 -22.81
N ASP A 139 5.82 -21.73 -22.80
CA ASP A 139 7.27 -21.81 -22.65
C ASP A 139 7.66 -21.79 -21.16
N LYS A 140 8.25 -22.88 -20.66
CA LYS A 140 8.69 -22.97 -19.26
C LYS A 140 9.97 -22.16 -18.97
N THR A 141 10.68 -21.72 -20.01
CA THR A 141 11.87 -20.87 -19.89
C THR A 141 11.54 -19.38 -19.83
N TYR A 142 10.27 -19.01 -20.03
CA TYR A 142 9.77 -17.64 -20.14
C TYR A 142 9.94 -16.78 -18.87
N LEU A 143 10.27 -17.40 -17.73
CA LEU A 143 10.59 -16.70 -16.48
C LEU A 143 12.08 -16.39 -16.32
N ALA A 144 12.95 -16.94 -17.19
CA ALA A 144 14.40 -16.75 -17.11
C ALA A 144 14.84 -15.32 -17.45
N ASP A 145 14.13 -14.65 -18.37
CA ASP A 145 14.39 -13.26 -18.78
C ASP A 145 13.67 -12.22 -17.89
N GLY A 146 13.05 -12.67 -16.80
CA GLY A 146 12.23 -11.84 -15.92
C GLY A 146 10.83 -11.57 -16.48
N LEU A 147 10.07 -10.70 -15.79
CA LEU A 147 8.64 -10.50 -16.04
C LEU A 147 8.32 -9.34 -17.01
N ALA A 148 9.33 -8.64 -17.54
CA ALA A 148 9.14 -7.58 -18.51
C ALA A 148 8.48 -8.07 -19.83
N PRO A 149 8.83 -9.23 -20.40
CA PRO A 149 8.15 -9.79 -21.57
C PRO A 149 6.70 -10.18 -21.26
N ILE A 150 6.46 -10.70 -20.05
CA ILE A 150 5.17 -11.22 -19.60
C ILE A 150 4.10 -10.11 -19.62
N LYS A 151 4.43 -8.88 -19.21
CA LYS A 151 3.46 -7.78 -19.14
C LYS A 151 2.74 -7.47 -20.45
N ASN A 152 3.34 -7.78 -21.60
CA ASN A 152 2.73 -7.55 -22.92
C ASN A 152 1.64 -8.57 -23.25
N ASP A 153 1.72 -9.77 -22.68
CA ASP A 153 0.82 -10.90 -22.95
C ASP A 153 -0.26 -11.07 -21.86
N LEU A 154 -0.21 -10.26 -20.79
CA LEU A 154 -1.19 -10.30 -19.71
C LEU A 154 -2.47 -9.57 -20.07
N SER A 155 -3.59 -10.19 -19.74
CA SER A 155 -4.84 -9.47 -19.59
C SER A 155 -4.76 -8.62 -18.32
N ILE A 156 -4.81 -7.30 -18.47
CA ILE A 156 -4.80 -6.34 -17.36
C ILE A 156 -6.19 -6.30 -16.74
N TYR A 157 -6.26 -6.42 -15.41
CA TYR A 157 -7.51 -6.35 -14.66
C TYR A 157 -7.46 -5.21 -13.66
N GLN A 158 -8.63 -4.65 -13.33
CA GLN A 158 -8.71 -3.74 -12.20
C GLN A 158 -8.46 -4.52 -10.90
N SER A 159 -7.46 -4.09 -10.14
CA SER A 159 -7.13 -4.68 -8.86
C SER A 159 -8.33 -4.64 -7.91
N ASN A 160 -8.73 -5.80 -7.41
CA ASN A 160 -9.77 -5.97 -6.39
C ASN A 160 -9.12 -6.55 -5.13
N SER A 161 -9.40 -5.95 -3.96
CA SER A 161 -8.86 -6.40 -2.67
C SER A 161 -9.20 -7.86 -2.36
N TYR A 162 -10.36 -8.36 -2.81
CA TYR A 162 -10.72 -9.76 -2.69
C TYR A 162 -9.80 -10.68 -3.51
N ILE A 163 -9.58 -10.33 -4.78
CA ILE A 163 -8.70 -11.12 -5.67
C ILE A 163 -7.27 -11.08 -5.14
N LEU A 164 -6.77 -9.91 -4.75
CA LEU A 164 -5.46 -9.77 -4.15
C LEU A 164 -5.30 -10.65 -2.90
N ASN A 165 -6.27 -10.66 -1.99
CA ASN A 165 -6.23 -11.51 -0.80
C ASN A 165 -6.25 -13.00 -1.15
N LEU A 166 -6.99 -13.44 -2.16
CA LEU A 166 -6.93 -14.82 -2.65
C LEU A 166 -5.52 -15.18 -3.15
N ILE A 167 -4.91 -14.29 -3.93
CA ILE A 167 -3.55 -14.47 -4.46
C ILE A 167 -2.53 -14.53 -3.31
N LEU A 168 -2.60 -13.60 -2.36
CA LEU A 168 -1.68 -13.54 -1.21
C LEU A 168 -1.80 -14.79 -0.32
N ASN A 169 -3.01 -15.27 -0.07
CA ASN A 169 -3.23 -16.49 0.72
C ASN A 169 -2.63 -17.72 0.01
N HIS A 170 -2.88 -17.86 -1.29
CA HIS A 170 -2.32 -18.96 -2.08
C HIS A 170 -0.79 -18.87 -2.16
N ALA A 171 -0.24 -17.67 -2.35
CA ALA A 171 1.19 -17.40 -2.34
C ALA A 171 1.86 -17.81 -1.01
N ALA A 172 1.19 -17.57 0.12
CA ALA A 172 1.68 -17.98 1.44
C ALA A 172 1.68 -19.50 1.64
N GLU A 173 0.71 -20.21 1.05
CA GLU A 173 0.62 -21.67 1.10
C GLU A 173 1.62 -22.37 0.16
N PHE A 174 1.91 -21.76 -1.01
CA PHE A 174 2.78 -22.33 -2.04
C PHE A 174 3.96 -21.42 -2.40
N PRO A 175 4.90 -21.15 -1.47
CA PRO A 175 6.00 -20.22 -1.69
C PRO A 175 6.95 -20.64 -2.83
N GLN A 176 7.04 -21.92 -3.15
CA GLN A 176 7.82 -22.45 -4.27
C GLN A 176 7.29 -22.04 -5.66
N LYS A 177 6.04 -21.56 -5.73
CA LYS A 177 5.40 -21.08 -6.97
C LYS A 177 5.62 -19.58 -7.20
N LEU A 178 6.33 -18.90 -6.29
CA LEU A 178 6.56 -17.47 -6.33
C LEU A 178 7.88 -17.12 -7.02
N TYR A 179 7.78 -16.17 -7.93
CA TYR A 179 8.90 -15.56 -8.63
C TYR A 179 8.95 -14.08 -8.26
N LYS A 180 10.07 -13.64 -7.68
CA LYS A 180 10.27 -12.23 -7.31
C LYS A 180 10.42 -11.36 -8.55
N LEU A 181 9.82 -10.17 -8.48
CA LEU A 181 9.99 -9.07 -9.44
C LEU A 181 11.19 -8.19 -9.08
#